data_AF-A0A813JF80-F1
#
_entry.id   AF-A0A813JF80-F1
#
_cell.length_a   1.000
_cell.length_b   1.000
_cell.length_c   1.000
_cell.angle_alpha   90.00
_cell.angle_beta   90.00
_cell.angle_gamma   90.00
#
_symmetry.space_group_name_H-M   'P 1'
#
loop_
_entity.id
_entity.type
_entity.pdbx_description
1 polymer ?
#
loop_
_entity_poly.entity_id
_entity_poly.type
_entity_poly.pdbx_seq_one_letter_code
_entity_poly.pdbx_strand_id
1 'polypeptide(L)'
;REAKAQLSRLIGGMTVVGAAMKRTGGLTDAEKSLKLLADLLERCLCVDPAKRITAAEACEHEAFKAVQLPPMVDLQEAPPLPEEAPPPLPPSAPPPDEPAAPPPPA
;
A
#
# COMPACT_ATOMS: atom_id res chain seq x y z
N ARG A 1 11.50 22.21 31.65
CA ARG A 1 10.36 21.30 31.97
C ARG A 1 9.22 21.39 30.95
N GLU A 2 9.20 22.39 30.06
CA GLU A 2 8.10 22.66 29.12
C GLU A 2 8.13 21.80 27.84
N ALA A 3 9.31 21.56 27.26
CA ALA A 3 9.47 20.71 26.07
C ALA A 3 8.95 19.28 26.27
N LYS A 4 9.12 18.71 27.47
CA LYS A 4 8.59 17.38 27.82
C LYS A 4 7.06 17.36 27.82
N ALA A 5 6.42 18.45 28.24
CA ALA A 5 4.97 18.58 28.27
C ALA A 5 4.38 18.81 26.87
N GLN A 6 5.09 19.55 26.02
CA GLN A 6 4.71 19.73 24.62
C GLN A 6 4.87 18.42 23.84
N LEU A 7 5.99 17.71 24.05
CA LEU A 7 6.22 16.39 23.46
C LEU A 7 5.16 15.38 23.92
N SER A 8 4.81 15.36 25.21
CA SER A 8 3.75 14.45 25.69
C SER A 8 2.37 14.77 25.11
N ARG A 9 2.06 16.04 24.84
CA ARG A 9 0.82 16.44 24.16
C ARG A 9 0.84 16.05 22.69
N LEU A 10 1.98 16.22 22.01
CA LEU A 10 2.13 15.88 20.60
C LEU A 10 2.03 14.36 20.37
N ILE A 11 2.70 13.58 21.23
CA ILE A 11 2.60 12.11 21.24
C ILE A 11 1.18 11.67 21.61
N GLY A 12 0.57 12.30 22.62
CA GLY A 12 -0.83 12.06 22.97
C GLY A 12 -1.80 12.37 21.82
N GLY A 13 -1.53 13.38 21.01
CA GLY A 13 -2.38 13.75 19.86
C GLY A 13 -2.27 12.81 18.66
N MET A 14 -1.12 12.18 18.44
CA MET A 14 -0.91 11.24 17.32
C MET A 14 -1.40 9.82 17.60
N THR A 15 -1.59 9.42 18.88
CA THR A 15 -1.93 8.04 19.24
C THR A 15 -3.09 7.86 20.22
N VAL A 16 -4.12 8.73 20.24
CA VAL A 16 -5.37 8.42 20.99
C VAL A 16 -6.24 7.44 20.19
N VAL A 17 -5.81 6.18 20.16
CA VAL A 17 -6.66 5.11 20.66
C VAL A 17 -6.36 5.05 22.16
N GLY A 18 -7.38 5.25 22.98
CA GLY A 18 -7.27 5.74 24.36
C GLY A 18 -6.39 4.93 25.32
N ALA A 19 -5.54 5.65 26.05
CA ALA A 19 -4.87 5.15 27.24
C ALA A 19 -5.46 5.85 28.48
N ALA A 20 -6.65 5.42 28.92
CA ALA A 20 -7.12 5.65 30.30
C ALA A 20 -8.43 4.90 30.57
N MET A 21 -8.34 3.62 30.93
CA MET A 21 -8.99 3.13 32.14
C MET A 21 -8.62 1.66 32.37
N LYS A 22 -8.06 1.39 33.54
CA LYS A 22 -8.08 0.07 34.16
C LYS A 22 -9.53 -0.43 34.17
N ARG A 23 -9.89 -1.31 33.24
CA ARG A 23 -11.11 -2.10 33.29
C ARG A 23 -10.71 -3.57 33.14
N THR A 24 -10.83 -4.29 34.24
CA THR A 24 -11.31 -5.68 34.22
C THR A 24 -12.63 -5.68 33.44
N GLY A 25 -12.56 -5.89 32.14
CA GLY A 25 -13.71 -5.77 31.24
C GLY A 25 -13.23 -6.15 29.85
N GLY A 26 -13.97 -7.03 29.18
CA GLY A 26 -13.58 -7.64 27.91
C GLY A 26 -13.11 -6.65 26.84
N LEU A 27 -12.41 -7.22 25.85
CA LEU A 27 -11.86 -6.51 24.71
C LEU A 27 -12.90 -5.56 24.11
N THR A 28 -12.57 -4.27 24.09
CA THR A 28 -13.42 -3.23 23.49
C THR A 28 -13.58 -3.50 22.00
N ASP A 29 -14.67 -3.03 21.38
CA ASP A 29 -14.88 -3.27 19.94
C ASP A 29 -13.78 -2.65 19.07
N ALA A 30 -13.20 -1.52 19.47
CA ALA A 30 -12.04 -0.94 18.80
C ALA A 30 -10.81 -1.86 18.81
N GLU A 31 -10.54 -2.53 19.93
CA GLU A 31 -9.45 -3.50 20.04
C GLU A 31 -9.72 -4.78 19.24
N LYS A 32 -10.99 -5.20 19.11
CA LYS A 32 -11.38 -6.29 18.20
C LYS A 32 -11.13 -5.90 16.75
N SER A 33 -11.58 -4.72 16.33
CA SER A 33 -11.36 -4.21 14.97
C SER A 33 -9.88 -4.11 14.63
N LEU A 34 -9.05 -3.63 15.58
CA LEU A 34 -7.60 -3.56 15.37
C LEU A 34 -6.96 -4.94 15.20
N LYS A 35 -7.40 -5.94 15.96
CA LYS A 35 -6.93 -7.33 15.79
C LYS A 35 -7.31 -7.92 14.44
N LEU A 36 -8.54 -7.67 13.98
CA LEU A 36 -8.99 -8.09 12.66
C LEU A 36 -8.18 -7.40 11.55
N LEU A 37 -7.88 -6.12 11.70
CA LEU A 37 -7.05 -5.40 10.74
C LEU A 37 -5.60 -5.94 10.71
N ALA A 38 -5.03 -6.24 11.87
CA ALA A 38 -3.69 -6.84 11.96
C ALA A 38 -3.62 -8.21 11.26
N ASP A 39 -4.61 -9.09 11.49
CA ASP A 39 -4.69 -10.42 10.83
C ASP A 39 -4.74 -10.29 9.29
N LEU A 40 -5.53 -9.34 8.78
CA LEU A 40 -5.59 -9.07 7.35
C LEU A 40 -4.22 -8.64 6.79
N LEU A 41 -3.55 -7.70 7.47
CA LEU A 41 -2.24 -7.19 7.04
C LEU A 41 -1.17 -8.28 7.03
N GLU A 42 -1.15 -9.15 8.03
CA GLU A 42 -0.21 -10.28 8.09
C GLU A 42 -0.38 -11.21 6.89
N ARG A 43 -1.62 -11.48 6.48
CA ARG A 43 -1.92 -12.33 5.30
C ARG A 43 -1.59 -11.63 3.98
N CYS A 44 -1.85 -10.33 3.87
CA CYS A 44 -1.50 -9.52 2.70
C CYS A 44 0.01 -9.36 2.51
N LEU A 45 0.76 -9.27 3.62
CA LEU A 45 2.21 -9.06 3.63
C LEU A 45 2.99 -10.38 3.82
N CYS A 46 2.37 -11.52 3.51
CA CYS A 46 3.06 -12.81 3.53
C CYS A 46 4.24 -12.79 2.54
N VAL A 47 5.42 -13.18 3.04
CA VAL A 47 6.67 -13.23 2.26
C VAL A 47 6.56 -14.23 1.12
N ASP A 48 5.93 -15.37 1.38
CA ASP A 48 5.67 -16.40 0.38
C ASP A 48 4.45 -16.01 -0.47
N PRO A 49 4.62 -15.70 -1.77
CA PRO A 49 3.52 -15.27 -2.62
C PRO A 49 2.47 -16.38 -2.84
N ALA A 50 2.85 -17.65 -2.73
CA ALA A 50 1.90 -18.76 -2.91
C ALA A 50 0.94 -18.91 -1.71
N LYS A 51 1.29 -18.33 -0.55
CA LYS A 51 0.46 -18.32 0.67
C LYS A 51 -0.17 -16.96 0.95
N ARG A 52 0.15 -15.95 0.14
CA ARG A 52 -0.41 -14.61 0.27
C ARG A 52 -1.88 -14.64 -0.12
N ILE A 53 -2.71 -13.98 0.69
CA ILE A 53 -4.14 -13.85 0.42
C ILE A 53 -4.38 -13.14 -0.93
N THR A 54 -5.39 -13.60 -1.67
CA THR A 54 -5.81 -12.95 -2.91
C THR A 54 -6.67 -11.72 -2.64
N ALA A 55 -6.82 -10.84 -3.63
CA ALA A 55 -7.68 -9.65 -3.49
C ALA A 55 -9.15 -10.02 -3.21
N ALA A 56 -9.66 -11.09 -3.84
CA ALA A 56 -11.04 -11.54 -3.62
C ALA A 56 -11.25 -12.01 -2.17
N GLU A 57 -10.35 -12.84 -1.64
CA GLU A 57 -10.40 -13.31 -0.26
C GLU A 57 -10.21 -12.15 0.75
N ALA A 58 -9.38 -11.16 0.42
CA ALA A 58 -9.19 -9.99 1.27
C ALA A 58 -10.47 -9.15 1.39
N CYS A 59 -11.25 -8.99 0.31
CA CYS A 59 -12.52 -8.29 0.33
C CYS A 59 -13.57 -8.96 1.24
N GLU A 60 -13.48 -10.28 1.42
CA GLU A 60 -14.38 -11.05 2.30
C GLU A 60 -13.96 -11.00 3.79
N HIS A 61 -12.82 -10.37 4.10
CA HIS A 61 -12.28 -10.35 5.45
C HIS A 61 -13.16 -9.57 6.44
N GLU A 62 -13.29 -10.07 7.67
CA GLU A 62 -14.12 -9.48 8.74
C GLU A 62 -13.78 -8.00 9.04
N ALA A 63 -12.54 -7.61 8.77
CA ALA A 63 -12.07 -6.23 8.93
C ALA A 63 -12.87 -5.23 8.07
N PHE A 64 -13.43 -5.66 6.93
CA PHE A 64 -14.21 -4.81 6.05
C PHE A 64 -15.72 -4.84 6.32
N LYS A 65 -16.24 -5.81 7.06
CA LYS A 65 -17.69 -5.93 7.31
C LYS A 65 -18.29 -4.76 8.10
N ALA A 66 -17.49 -4.12 8.94
CA ALA A 66 -17.92 -2.96 9.73
C ALA A 66 -17.67 -1.61 9.01
N VAL A 67 -17.07 -1.62 7.82
CA VAL A 67 -16.67 -0.41 7.10
C VAL A 67 -17.78 0.00 6.14
N GLN A 68 -18.30 1.22 6.30
CA GLN A 68 -19.12 1.83 5.27
C GLN A 68 -18.20 2.34 4.16
N LEU A 69 -18.32 1.76 2.97
CA LEU A 69 -17.57 2.23 1.81
C LEU A 69 -18.09 3.61 1.40
N PRO A 70 -17.18 4.54 1.04
CA PRO A 70 -17.60 5.78 0.40
C PRO A 70 -18.38 5.47 -0.88
N PRO A 71 -19.26 6.39 -1.33
CA PRO A 71 -19.91 6.23 -2.63
C PRO A 71 -18.85 6.07 -3.72
N MET A 72 -19.13 5.23 -4.72
CA MET A 72 -18.23 5.06 -5.85
C MET A 72 -17.99 6.42 -6.50
N VAL A 73 -16.75 6.89 -6.43
CA VAL A 73 -16.29 8.07 -7.15
C VAL A 73 -15.78 7.56 -8.50
N ASP A 74 -16.21 8.19 -9.58
CA ASP A 74 -15.65 7.91 -10.90
C ASP A 74 -14.14 8.09 -10.84
N LEU A 75 -13.39 7.15 -11.43
CA LEU A 75 -11.95 7.24 -11.56
C LEU A 75 -11.65 8.49 -12.40
N GLN A 76 -11.33 9.58 -11.73
CA GLN A 76 -10.92 10.79 -12.42
C GLN A 76 -9.55 10.52 -13.03
N GLU A 77 -9.43 10.71 -14.35
CA GLU A 77 -8.15 10.65 -15.05
C GLU A 77 -7.16 11.58 -14.34
N ALA A 78 -5.95 11.08 -14.10
CA ALA A 78 -4.90 11.91 -13.52
C ALA A 78 -4.73 13.14 -14.43
N PRO A 79 -4.64 14.37 -13.87
CA PRO A 79 -4.33 15.54 -14.66
C PRO A 79 -3.09 15.25 -15.53
N PRO A 80 -3.06 15.70 -16.79
CA PRO A 80 -1.89 15.50 -17.63
C PRO A 80 -0.67 16.02 -16.87
N LEU A 81 0.33 15.15 -16.72
CA LEU A 81 1.61 15.58 -16.17
C LEU A 81 2.09 16.77 -17.01
N PRO A 82 2.70 17.80 -16.40
CA PRO A 82 3.41 18.80 -17.18
C PRO A 82 4.31 18.09 -18.20
N GLU A 83 4.46 18.62 -19.41
CA GLU A 83 5.45 18.14 -20.38
C GLU A 83 6.85 18.29 -19.79
N GLU A 84 7.24 17.37 -18.91
CA GLU A 84 8.63 17.14 -18.59
C GLU A 84 9.19 16.49 -19.85
N ALA A 85 9.96 17.28 -20.60
CA ALA A 85 10.65 16.83 -21.80
C ALA A 85 11.28 15.46 -21.48
N PRO A 86 11.03 14.42 -22.30
CA PRO A 86 11.55 13.10 -22.02
C PRO A 86 13.06 13.23 -21.77
N PRO A 87 13.58 12.66 -20.67
CA PRO A 87 15.01 12.71 -20.39
C PRO A 87 15.74 12.26 -21.66
N PRO A 88 16.82 12.95 -22.07
CA PRO A 88 17.51 12.66 -23.31
C PRO A 88 17.78 11.16 -23.37
N LEU A 89 17.24 10.51 -24.40
CA LEU A 89 17.45 9.07 -24.59
C LEU A 89 18.97 8.83 -24.60
N PRO A 90 19.47 7.78 -23.91
CA PRO A 90 20.85 7.38 -24.11
C PRO A 90 21.08 7.15 -25.61
N PRO A 91 22.26 7.50 -26.17
CA PRO A 91 22.53 7.28 -27.58
C PRO A 91 22.22 5.83 -27.92
N SER A 92 21.36 5.62 -28.91
CA SER A 92 20.96 4.29 -29.38
C SER A 92 22.20 3.42 -29.54
N ALA A 93 22.20 2.27 -28.87
CA ALA A 93 23.22 1.26 -29.10
C ALA A 93 23.31 0.97 -30.62
N PRO A 94 24.52 0.82 -31.18
CA PRO A 94 24.66 0.49 -32.60
C PRO A 94 23.88 -0.80 -32.90
N PRO A 95 23.23 -0.88 -34.08
CA PRO A 95 22.51 -2.09 -34.46
C PRO A 95 23.46 -3.29 -34.41
N PRO A 96 23.00 -4.46 -33.94
CA PRO A 96 23.80 -5.68 -34.07
C PRO A 96 24.07 -5.93 -35.55
N ASP A 97 25.34 -6.15 -35.89
CA ASP A 97 25.81 -6.50 -37.24
C ASP A 97 24.88 -7.56 -37.86
N GLU A 98 24.26 -7.17 -38.97
CA GLU A 98 23.42 -8.05 -39.80
C GLU A 98 24.31 -9.19 -40.33
N PRO A 99 23.99 -10.48 -40.09
CA PRO A 99 24.80 -11.56 -40.65
C PRO A 99 24.63 -11.57 -42.17
N ALA A 100 25.75 -11.31 -42.87
CA ALA A 100 25.84 -11.28 -44.32
C ALA A 100 25.13 -12.48 -44.97
N ALA A 101 24.22 -12.19 -45.90
CA ALA A 101 23.53 -13.19 -46.70
C ALA A 101 24.55 -14.06 -47.48
N PRO A 102 24.34 -15.38 -47.58
CA PRO A 102 25.23 -16.26 -48.33
C PRO A 102 25.16 -15.95 -49.84
N PRO A 103 26.28 -16.10 -50.57
CA PRO A 103 26.33 -15.81 -52.00
C PRO A 103 25.47 -16.79 -52.81
N PRO A 104 24.92 -16.37 -53.97
CA PRO A 104 24.10 -17.22 -54.80
C PRO A 104 24.94 -18.36 -55.43
N PRO A 105 24.35 -19.54 -55.65
CA PRO A 105 25.02 -20.66 -56.30
C PRO A 105 25.27 -20.36 -57.79
N ALA A 106 26.41 -20.84 -58.28
CA ALA A 106 26.85 -20.77 -59.68
C ALA A 106 26.19 -21.84 -60.55
#